data_AF-A0A1C3NRK6-F1
#
_entry.id   AF-A0A1C3NRK6-F1
#
_cell.length_a   1.000
_cell.length_b   1.000
_cell.length_c   1.000
_cell.angle_alpha   90.00
_cell.angle_beta   90.00
_cell.angle_gamma   90.00
#
_symmetry.space_group_name_H-M   'P 1'
#
loop_
_entity.id
_entity.type
_entity.pdbx_description
1 polymer ?
#
loop_
_entity_poly.entity_id
_entity_poly.type
_entity_poly.pdbx_seq_one_letter_code
_entity_poly.pdbx_strand_id
1 'polypeptide(L)'
;MSTEFRPLIEILRELKVLALKKASGFLFIVTEENHSCIVRINSGQIEEVVFRMLRNDEAVQRLTMVNAAKARFQVDPGAGLGKPSLLSDDSRQWLMGGFEQDLGGAPVPVRSPVAPAATPAPTAPVAASALPASSGDSAGPDERVRDALEKVALNYLGPIAGMLCDEAWDASSDIEQVLSQIGANLATPQETQKFMADARVALAKVR
;
A
#
# COMPACT_ATOMS: atom_id res chain seq x y z
N MET A 1 -9.04 -5.96 -6.01
CA MET A 1 -9.42 -6.48 -4.69
C MET A 1 -8.51 -7.64 -4.36
N SER A 2 -7.34 -7.35 -3.78
CA SER A 2 -6.43 -8.33 -3.17
C SER A 2 -5.54 -7.55 -2.19
N THR A 3 -6.13 -7.13 -1.07
CA THR A 3 -5.50 -6.25 -0.05
C THR A 3 -4.99 -7.06 1.14
N GLU A 4 -4.56 -8.29 0.89
CA GLU A 4 -4.05 -9.18 1.93
C GLU A 4 -2.52 -9.15 1.95
N PHE A 5 -1.94 -9.23 3.15
CA PHE A 5 -0.51 -9.39 3.30
C PHE A 5 -0.11 -10.75 2.73
N ARG A 6 0.60 -10.71 1.61
CA ARG A 6 1.14 -11.89 0.93
C ARG A 6 2.64 -11.96 1.20
N PRO A 7 3.23 -13.17 1.21
CA PRO A 7 4.67 -13.30 1.34
C PRO A 7 5.36 -12.54 0.20
N LEU A 8 6.46 -11.86 0.50
CA LEU A 8 7.11 -10.95 -0.45
C LEU A 8 7.47 -11.64 -1.78
N ILE A 9 7.80 -12.93 -1.72
CA ILE A 9 8.10 -13.72 -2.92
C ILE A 9 6.96 -13.73 -3.95
N GLU A 10 5.71 -13.76 -3.51
CA GLU A 10 4.55 -13.75 -4.42
C GLU A 10 4.40 -12.38 -5.10
N ILE A 11 4.71 -11.31 -4.36
CA ILE A 11 4.72 -9.94 -4.90
C ILE A 11 5.83 -9.78 -5.93
N LEU A 12 7.03 -10.26 -5.62
CA LEU A 12 8.18 -10.17 -6.54
C LEU A 12 7.98 -11.06 -7.78
N ARG A 13 7.28 -12.19 -7.64
CA ARG A 13 6.83 -13.00 -8.79
C ARG A 13 5.84 -12.23 -9.66
N GLU A 14 4.91 -11.50 -9.06
CA GLU A 14 3.98 -10.63 -9.79
C GLU A 14 4.74 -9.49 -10.52
N LEU A 15 5.70 -8.87 -9.84
CA LEU A 15 6.61 -7.88 -10.42
C LEU A 15 7.37 -8.44 -11.64
N LYS A 16 7.91 -9.66 -11.54
CA LYS A 16 8.58 -10.36 -12.65
C LYS A 16 7.64 -10.59 -13.83
N VAL A 17 6.38 -10.97 -13.59
CA VAL A 17 5.37 -11.13 -14.65
C VAL A 17 5.04 -9.79 -15.31
N LEU A 18 4.93 -8.71 -14.54
CA LEU A 18 4.71 -7.36 -15.07
C LEU A 18 5.90 -6.88 -15.91
N ALA A 19 7.12 -7.17 -15.46
CA ALA A 19 8.34 -6.89 -16.20
C ALA A 19 8.37 -7.64 -17.55
N LEU A 20 8.05 -8.94 -17.55
CA LEU A 20 7.96 -9.76 -18.76
C LEU A 20 6.89 -9.27 -19.74
N LYS A 21 5.77 -8.75 -19.22
CA LYS A 21 4.69 -8.14 -20.03
C LYS A 21 5.06 -6.75 -20.57
N LYS A 22 6.27 -6.25 -20.30
CA LYS A 22 6.71 -4.90 -20.63
C LYS A 22 5.76 -3.82 -20.10
N ALA A 23 5.17 -4.05 -18.93
CA ALA A 23 4.29 -3.08 -18.32
C ALA A 23 5.10 -1.85 -17.87
N SER A 24 4.46 -0.69 -17.95
CA SER A 24 4.99 0.58 -17.43
C SER A 24 4.08 1.07 -16.31
N GLY A 25 4.66 1.51 -15.20
CA GLY A 25 3.92 1.99 -14.05
C GLY A 25 4.70 1.94 -12.75
N PHE A 26 3.95 2.01 -11.66
CA PHE A 26 4.47 2.01 -10.30
C PHE A 26 3.88 0.84 -9.51
N LEU A 27 4.75 0.05 -8.90
CA LEU A 27 4.36 -0.98 -7.95
C LEU A 27 4.57 -0.43 -6.54
N PHE A 28 3.46 -0.19 -5.85
CA PHE A 28 3.45 0.23 -4.45
C PHE A 28 3.38 -1.00 -3.56
N ILE A 29 4.38 -1.18 -2.73
CA ILE A 29 4.49 -2.26 -1.75
C ILE A 29 4.40 -1.63 -0.37
N VAL A 30 3.57 -2.18 0.51
CA VAL A 30 3.51 -1.77 1.92
C VAL A 30 3.73 -3.01 2.76
N THR A 31 4.78 -2.98 3.56
CA THR A 31 5.17 -4.10 4.43
C THR A 31 4.27 -4.20 5.67
N GLU A 32 4.35 -5.31 6.39
CA GLU A 32 3.66 -5.50 7.68
C GLU A 32 4.04 -4.44 8.73
N GLU A 33 5.28 -3.94 8.66
CA GLU A 33 5.79 -2.85 9.51
C GLU A 33 5.31 -1.46 9.07
N ASN A 34 4.37 -1.39 8.12
CA ASN A 34 3.87 -0.15 7.52
C ASN A 34 4.95 0.67 6.80
N HIS A 35 6.03 0.02 6.34
CA HIS A 35 7.01 0.66 5.46
C HIS A 35 6.51 0.65 4.02
N SER A 36 6.49 1.83 3.40
CA SER A 36 6.16 2.00 1.99
C SER A 36 7.39 1.80 1.11
N CYS A 37 7.19 1.05 0.04
CA CYS A 37 8.16 0.82 -1.01
C CYS A 37 7.50 1.07 -2.37
N ILE A 38 8.21 1.74 -3.26
CA ILE A 38 7.74 2.10 -4.58
C ILE A 38 8.77 1.60 -5.57
N VAL A 39 8.35 0.71 -6.45
CA VAL A 39 9.16 0.19 -7.56
C VAL A 39 8.62 0.79 -8.85
N ARG A 40 9.47 1.52 -9.56
CA ARG A 40 9.14 2.12 -10.85
C ARG A 40 9.56 1.17 -11.97
N ILE A 41 8.61 0.85 -12.85
CA ILE A 41 8.82 -0.02 -14.00
C ILE A 41 8.52 0.78 -15.27
N ASN A 42 9.44 0.77 -16.23
CA ASN A 42 9.23 1.32 -17.57
C ASN A 42 9.48 0.25 -18.62
N SER A 43 8.49 -0.06 -19.45
CA SER A 43 8.61 -0.99 -20.58
C SER A 43 9.20 -2.36 -20.18
N GLY A 44 8.94 -2.80 -18.94
CA GLY A 44 9.50 -4.02 -18.37
C GLY A 44 10.86 -3.90 -17.69
N GLN A 45 11.45 -2.71 -17.66
CA GLN A 45 12.69 -2.42 -16.93
C GLN A 45 12.40 -1.75 -15.60
N ILE A 46 13.05 -2.22 -14.55
CA ILE A 46 12.97 -1.58 -13.23
C ILE A 46 13.95 -0.41 -13.22
N GLU A 47 13.44 0.81 -13.09
CA GLU A 47 14.24 2.03 -13.17
C GLU A 47 14.62 2.61 -11.82
N GLU A 48 13.77 2.43 -10.82
CA GLU A 48 13.96 3.01 -9.49
C GLU A 48 13.23 2.16 -8.46
N VAL A 49 13.86 2.00 -7.30
CA VAL A 49 13.22 1.41 -6.12
C VAL A 49 13.42 2.38 -4.97
N VAL A 50 12.35 2.70 -4.25
CA VAL A 50 12.41 3.55 -3.06
C VAL A 50 11.79 2.77 -1.93
N PHE A 51 12.44 2.69 -0.79
CA PHE A 51 11.92 2.06 0.41
C PHE A 51 12.06 3.05 1.57
N ARG A 52 10.95 3.64 2.02
CA ARG A 52 10.92 4.64 3.09
C ARG A 52 11.83 5.86 2.80
N MET A 53 13.09 5.83 3.26
CA MET A 53 14.11 6.87 2.99
C MET A 53 15.29 6.35 2.15
N LEU A 54 15.34 5.04 1.89
CA LEU A 54 16.38 4.37 1.14
C LEU A 54 16.01 4.32 -0.34
N ARG A 55 17.01 4.32 -1.20
CA ARG A 55 16.85 4.29 -2.65
C ARG A 55 17.71 3.21 -3.28
N ASN A 56 17.22 2.64 -4.37
CA ASN A 56 17.88 1.65 -5.21
C ASN A 56 18.39 0.45 -4.40
N ASP A 57 19.71 0.22 -4.39
CA ASP A 57 20.34 -0.92 -3.73
C ASP A 57 20.02 -1.05 -2.24
N GLU A 58 20.02 0.05 -1.49
CA GLU A 58 19.68 0.04 -0.07
C GLU A 58 18.20 -0.33 0.15
N ALA A 59 17.34 0.06 -0.78
CA ALA A 59 15.93 -0.28 -0.76
C ALA A 59 15.69 -1.77 -1.07
N VAL A 60 16.43 -2.33 -2.03
CA VAL A 60 16.41 -3.76 -2.37
C VAL A 60 16.95 -4.60 -1.20
N GLN A 61 18.02 -4.15 -0.54
CA GLN A 61 18.56 -4.82 0.63
C GLN A 61 17.59 -4.83 1.83
N ARG A 62 16.77 -3.78 1.99
CA ARG A 62 15.70 -3.82 3.00
C ARG A 62 14.54 -4.70 2.60
N LEU A 63 14.20 -4.76 1.31
CA LEU A 63 13.19 -5.68 0.80
C LEU A 63 13.52 -7.14 1.14
N THR A 64 14.78 -7.57 1.12
CA THR A 64 15.14 -8.97 1.46
C THR A 64 14.82 -9.36 2.91
N MET A 65 14.68 -8.38 3.81
CA MET A 65 14.37 -8.61 5.23
C MET A 65 12.86 -8.63 5.52
N VAL A 66 12.01 -8.39 4.51
CA VAL A 66 10.55 -8.31 4.67
C VAL A 66 9.93 -9.68 4.45
N ASN A 67 9.17 -10.15 5.44
CA ASN A 67 8.45 -11.42 5.35
C ASN A 67 7.16 -11.28 4.53
N ALA A 68 6.27 -10.37 4.93
CA ALA A 68 4.99 -10.16 4.28
C ALA A 68 4.75 -8.69 3.90
N ALA A 69 4.14 -8.49 2.74
CA ALA A 69 3.74 -7.18 2.26
C ALA A 69 2.44 -7.25 1.45
N LYS A 70 1.78 -6.11 1.31
CA LYS A 70 0.73 -5.89 0.32
C LYS A 70 1.31 -5.14 -0.86
N ALA A 71 0.90 -5.48 -2.07
CA ALA A 71 1.36 -4.81 -3.27
C ALA A 71 0.19 -4.37 -4.15
N ARG A 72 0.35 -3.21 -4.77
CA ARG A 72 -0.60 -2.64 -5.72
C ARG A 72 0.17 -2.09 -6.91
N PHE A 73 -0.10 -2.66 -8.08
CA PHE A 73 0.40 -2.11 -9.33
C PHE A 73 -0.55 -1.04 -9.86
N GLN A 74 0.01 0.11 -10.18
CA GLN A 74 -0.66 1.19 -10.88
C GLN A 74 0.01 1.35 -12.24
N VAL A 75 -0.72 1.02 -13.30
CA VAL A 75 -0.27 1.25 -14.68
C VAL A 75 -0.17 2.75 -14.89
N ASP A 76 1.00 3.20 -15.32
CA ASP A 76 1.21 4.57 -15.73
C ASP A 76 2.06 4.56 -17.01
N PRO A 77 1.46 4.85 -18.19
CA PRO A 77 2.16 4.81 -19.46
C PRO A 77 3.19 5.94 -19.63
N GLY A 78 3.20 6.94 -18.73
CA GLY A 78 4.19 8.01 -18.67
C GLY A 78 5.36 7.72 -17.72
N ALA A 79 5.31 6.63 -16.96
CA ALA A 79 6.31 6.28 -15.95
C ALA A 79 7.63 5.93 -16.62
N GLY A 80 8.52 6.91 -16.77
CA GLY A 80 9.85 6.74 -17.38
C GLY A 80 10.17 7.69 -18.54
N LEU A 81 9.38 8.74 -18.79
CA LEU A 81 9.87 9.86 -19.61
C LEU A 81 11.05 10.57 -18.88
N GLY A 82 12.27 10.10 -19.11
CA GLY A 82 13.49 10.90 -18.96
C GLY A 82 14.32 10.73 -17.69
N LYS A 83 14.12 9.69 -16.87
CA LYS A 83 14.95 9.45 -15.67
C LYS A 83 15.83 8.21 -15.82
N PRO A 84 17.17 8.35 -15.85
CA PRO A 84 18.07 7.21 -15.96
C PRO A 84 17.85 6.23 -14.80
N SER A 85 18.00 4.93 -15.07
CA SER A 85 18.00 3.92 -14.02
C SER A 85 19.15 4.17 -13.07
N LEU A 86 18.85 4.31 -11.78
CA LEU A 86 19.85 4.46 -10.72
C LEU A 86 20.07 3.14 -9.96
N LEU A 87 19.43 2.06 -10.41
CA LEU A 87 19.63 0.71 -9.88
C LEU A 87 20.90 0.09 -10.44
N SER A 88 21.68 -0.58 -9.60
CA SER A 88 22.77 -1.46 -10.07
C SER A 88 22.23 -2.65 -10.88
N ASP A 89 23.10 -3.26 -11.69
CA ASP A 89 22.77 -4.45 -12.47
C ASP A 89 22.47 -5.65 -11.56
N ASP A 90 23.22 -5.81 -10.46
CA ASP A 90 22.99 -6.84 -9.43
C ASP A 90 21.60 -6.74 -8.80
N SER A 91 21.20 -5.53 -8.38
CA SER A 91 19.86 -5.28 -7.81
C SER A 91 18.75 -5.53 -8.82
N ARG A 92 18.97 -5.20 -10.10
CA ARG A 92 18.03 -5.49 -11.19
C ARG A 92 17.87 -6.99 -11.38
N GLN A 93 18.99 -7.71 -11.47
CA GLN A 93 18.99 -9.15 -11.65
C GLN A 93 18.35 -9.86 -10.45
N TRP A 94 18.56 -9.34 -9.24
CA TRP A 94 17.90 -9.84 -8.03
C TRP A 94 16.37 -9.70 -8.13
N LEU A 95 15.85 -8.53 -8.49
CA LEU A 95 14.40 -8.30 -8.65
C LEU A 95 13.78 -9.08 -9.81
N MET A 96 14.56 -9.42 -10.84
CA MET A 96 14.09 -10.21 -11.98
C MET A 96 14.06 -11.72 -11.74
N GLY A 97 14.61 -12.20 -10.62
CA GLY A 97 14.56 -13.63 -10.27
C GLY A 97 15.57 -14.11 -9.23
N GLY A 98 16.58 -13.30 -8.87
CA GLY A 98 17.50 -13.65 -7.78
C GLY A 98 16.81 -13.72 -6.41
N PHE A 99 15.69 -13.00 -6.22
CA PHE A 99 14.88 -13.06 -5.00
C PHE A 99 14.34 -14.46 -4.69
N GLU A 100 14.16 -15.34 -5.69
CA GLU A 100 13.67 -16.71 -5.47
C GLU A 100 14.71 -17.57 -4.73
N GLN A 101 16.01 -17.25 -4.85
CA GLN A 101 17.10 -17.93 -4.14
C GLN A 101 17.21 -17.45 -2.68
N ASP A 102 16.95 -16.16 -2.45
CA ASP A 102 17.15 -15.50 -1.15
C ASP A 102 15.92 -15.61 -0.24
N LEU A 103 14.72 -15.37 -0.79
CA LEU A 103 13.44 -15.42 -0.06
C LEU A 103 12.71 -16.76 -0.21
N GLY A 104 12.99 -17.50 -1.27
CA GLY A 104 12.21 -18.68 -1.64
C GLY A 104 12.53 -19.94 -0.86
N GLY A 105 13.54 -19.90 0.03
CA GLY A 105 13.82 -21.03 0.90
C GLY A 105 13.86 -22.35 0.14
N ALA A 106 14.56 -22.40 -1.00
CA ALA A 106 15.34 -23.61 -1.19
C ALA A 106 16.34 -23.59 -0.03
N PRO A 107 16.39 -24.60 0.85
CA PRO A 107 17.56 -24.73 1.68
C PRO A 107 18.73 -24.67 0.71
N VAL A 108 19.73 -23.86 1.06
CA VAL A 108 21.10 -24.06 0.62
C VAL A 108 21.31 -25.53 0.22
N PRO A 109 21.96 -25.86 -0.90
CA PRO A 109 22.46 -27.21 -1.10
C PRO A 109 23.53 -27.48 -0.04
N VAL A 110 23.11 -27.71 1.20
CA VAL A 110 23.82 -28.53 2.14
C VAL A 110 23.88 -29.88 1.45
N ARG A 111 25.07 -30.15 0.90
CA ARG A 111 25.63 -31.46 0.60
C ARG A 111 24.70 -32.62 1.01
N SER A 112 24.30 -33.41 0.02
CA SER A 112 23.73 -34.76 0.14
C SER A 112 24.45 -35.64 1.19
N PRO A 113 23.93 -36.83 1.50
CA PRO A 113 22.69 -37.12 2.23
C PRO A 113 22.99 -38.03 3.45
N VAL A 114 22.22 -37.92 4.53
CA VAL A 114 22.09 -39.01 5.53
C VAL A 114 20.61 -39.20 5.82
N ALA A 115 20.04 -40.25 5.23
CA ALA A 115 18.89 -40.98 5.78
C ALA A 115 19.34 -41.76 7.04
N PRO A 116 18.47 -42.28 7.93
CA PRO A 116 17.02 -42.53 7.87
C PRO A 116 16.29 -41.89 9.08
N ALA A 117 15.00 -41.99 9.37
CA ALA A 117 14.02 -43.05 9.19
C ALA A 117 12.58 -42.50 9.31
N ALA A 118 11.66 -43.24 8.71
CA ALA A 118 10.21 -43.03 8.67
C ALA A 118 9.53 -43.02 10.05
N THR A 119 8.39 -42.32 10.18
CA THR A 119 7.05 -42.94 10.38
C THR A 119 5.95 -41.88 10.14
N PRO A 120 4.90 -42.16 9.34
CA PRO A 120 3.76 -41.27 9.11
C PRO A 120 2.58 -41.58 10.04
N ALA A 121 1.78 -40.56 10.39
CA ALA A 121 0.40 -40.73 10.85
C ALA A 121 -0.47 -39.55 10.36
N PRO A 122 -1.50 -39.80 9.52
CA PRO A 122 -2.45 -38.79 9.08
C PRO A 122 -3.70 -38.79 9.98
N THR A 123 -4.26 -37.62 10.26
CA THR A 123 -5.67 -37.49 10.67
C THR A 123 -6.29 -36.32 9.91
N ALA A 124 -7.37 -36.67 9.22
CA ALA A 124 -8.14 -35.88 8.28
C ALA A 124 -9.16 -34.94 8.98
N PRO A 125 -9.95 -34.15 8.23
CA PRO A 125 -10.47 -32.83 8.61
C PRO A 125 -11.86 -32.84 9.26
N VAL A 126 -12.26 -31.70 9.83
CA VAL A 126 -13.67 -31.36 10.09
C VAL A 126 -13.97 -29.94 9.62
N ALA A 127 -15.14 -29.80 8.99
CA ALA A 127 -15.66 -28.62 8.31
C ALA A 127 -16.81 -27.95 9.10
N ALA A 128 -17.27 -26.82 8.54
CA ALA A 128 -18.50 -26.03 8.82
C ALA A 128 -18.39 -24.97 9.95
N SER A 129 -18.88 -23.74 9.82
CA SER A 129 -20.14 -23.27 9.22
C SER A 129 -20.11 -21.80 8.75
N ALA A 130 -21.09 -21.47 7.90
CA ALA A 130 -21.36 -20.19 7.25
C ALA A 130 -22.23 -19.22 8.12
N LEU A 131 -22.19 -17.89 7.94
CA LEU A 131 -23.14 -16.99 7.23
C LEU A 131 -23.58 -15.78 8.15
N PRO A 132 -24.31 -14.73 7.70
CA PRO A 132 -23.93 -13.30 7.74
C PRO A 132 -24.87 -12.38 8.57
N ALA A 133 -24.59 -11.06 8.65
CA ALA A 133 -25.53 -9.96 8.95
C ALA A 133 -24.81 -8.63 8.60
N SER A 134 -25.26 -7.69 7.76
CA SER A 134 -26.54 -7.00 7.48
C SER A 134 -26.38 -5.51 7.79
N SER A 135 -26.79 -4.69 6.82
CA SER A 135 -26.77 -3.22 6.74
C SER A 135 -27.50 -2.50 7.88
N GLY A 136 -27.10 -1.26 8.18
CA GLY A 136 -27.83 -0.34 9.07
C GLY A 136 -27.64 1.12 8.65
N ASP A 137 -28.69 1.68 8.07
CA ASP A 137 -28.91 3.10 7.74
C ASP A 137 -29.10 3.94 9.02
N SER A 138 -28.40 5.06 9.13
CA SER A 138 -28.64 6.13 10.13
C SER A 138 -28.12 7.44 9.56
N ALA A 139 -28.89 8.05 8.65
CA ALA A 139 -28.64 9.39 8.11
C ALA A 139 -28.93 10.45 9.19
N GLY A 140 -27.93 10.73 10.04
CA GLY A 140 -27.96 11.78 11.05
C GLY A 140 -27.69 13.19 10.48
N PRO A 141 -27.89 14.26 11.29
CA PRO A 141 -27.44 15.62 10.97
C PRO A 141 -25.95 15.71 10.58
N ASP A 142 -25.16 14.73 11.02
CA ASP A 142 -23.79 14.46 10.60
C ASP A 142 -23.62 14.34 9.07
N GLU A 143 -24.61 13.88 8.32
CA GLU A 143 -24.49 13.74 6.86
C GLU A 143 -24.48 15.10 6.14
N ARG A 144 -25.29 16.06 6.62
CA ARG A 144 -25.27 17.44 6.08
C ARG A 144 -24.00 18.18 6.47
N VAL A 145 -23.53 17.93 7.69
CA VAL A 145 -22.28 18.46 8.24
C VAL A 145 -21.10 17.90 7.47
N ARG A 146 -21.12 16.61 7.14
CA ARG A 146 -20.14 15.91 6.33
C ARG A 146 -20.12 16.40 4.88
N ASP A 147 -21.27 16.57 4.22
CA ASP A 147 -21.32 17.11 2.85
C ASP A 147 -20.77 18.53 2.77
N ALA A 148 -21.09 19.38 3.75
CA ALA A 148 -20.56 20.74 3.83
C ALA A 148 -19.03 20.73 4.05
N LEU A 149 -18.54 19.84 4.92
CA LEU A 149 -17.11 19.67 5.17
C LEU A 149 -16.38 19.12 3.94
N GLU A 150 -16.97 18.15 3.25
CA GLU A 150 -16.44 17.55 2.02
C GLU A 150 -16.35 18.59 0.90
N LYS A 151 -17.36 19.46 0.74
CA LYS A 151 -17.29 20.58 -0.21
C LYS A 151 -16.14 21.54 0.08
N VAL A 152 -15.91 21.89 1.35
CA VAL A 152 -14.79 22.75 1.74
C VAL A 152 -13.47 22.00 1.49
N ALA A 153 -13.38 20.75 1.91
CA ALA A 153 -12.19 19.92 1.72
C ALA A 153 -11.89 19.70 0.22
N LEU A 154 -12.89 19.57 -0.65
CA LEU A 154 -12.72 19.44 -2.11
C LEU A 154 -12.02 20.66 -2.73
N ASN A 155 -12.25 21.86 -2.19
CA ASN A 155 -11.58 23.08 -2.68
C ASN A 155 -10.09 23.14 -2.32
N TYR A 156 -9.67 22.50 -1.24
CA TYR A 156 -8.29 22.56 -0.74
C TYR A 156 -7.49 21.29 -1.05
N LEU A 157 -8.10 20.13 -0.86
CA LEU A 157 -7.48 18.82 -1.04
C LEU A 157 -7.86 18.18 -2.39
N GLY A 158 -8.85 18.72 -3.11
CA GLY A 158 -9.28 18.15 -4.38
C GLY A 158 -9.96 16.79 -4.19
N PRO A 159 -9.90 15.87 -5.16
CA PRO A 159 -10.71 14.66 -5.18
C PRO A 159 -10.45 13.66 -4.04
N ILE A 160 -9.38 13.83 -3.26
CA ILE A 160 -9.10 13.01 -2.07
C ILE A 160 -9.90 13.46 -0.83
N ALA A 161 -10.55 14.63 -0.89
CA ALA A 161 -11.30 15.22 0.21
C ALA A 161 -12.43 14.32 0.73
N GLY A 162 -13.19 13.67 -0.15
CA GLY A 162 -14.27 12.78 0.25
C GLY A 162 -13.78 11.54 1.01
N MET A 163 -12.62 11.03 0.63
CA MET A 163 -11.98 9.89 1.31
C MET A 163 -11.43 10.31 2.67
N LEU A 164 -10.80 11.48 2.77
CA LEU A 164 -10.30 12.01 4.03
C LEU A 164 -11.42 12.39 5.00
N CYS A 165 -12.56 12.86 4.49
CA CYS A 165 -13.74 13.06 5.32
C CYS A 165 -14.24 11.72 5.85
N ASP A 166 -14.44 10.71 4.99
CA ASP A 166 -14.89 9.37 5.41
C ASP A 166 -13.97 8.76 6.46
N GLU A 167 -12.65 8.83 6.26
CA GLU A 167 -11.64 8.29 7.19
C GLU A 167 -11.58 9.07 8.52
N ALA A 168 -11.70 10.40 8.48
CA ALA A 168 -11.71 11.21 9.69
C ALA A 168 -13.00 10.98 10.52
N TRP A 169 -14.15 10.80 9.86
CA TRP A 169 -15.42 10.47 10.49
C TRP A 169 -15.48 9.02 11.01
N ASP A 170 -14.82 8.07 10.35
CA ASP A 170 -14.65 6.69 10.83
C ASP A 170 -13.74 6.62 12.07
N ALA A 171 -12.67 7.43 12.08
CA ALA A 171 -11.75 7.51 13.21
C ALA A 171 -12.31 8.25 14.42
N SER A 172 -13.18 9.25 14.23
CA SER A 172 -13.77 10.03 15.32
C SER A 172 -15.07 10.71 14.89
N SER A 173 -16.11 10.61 15.72
CA SER A 173 -17.38 11.32 15.51
C SER A 173 -17.39 12.76 16.05
N ASP A 174 -16.27 13.20 16.64
CA ASP A 174 -16.09 14.57 17.13
C ASP A 174 -15.63 15.50 16.00
N ILE A 175 -16.48 16.47 15.64
CA ILE A 175 -16.26 17.42 14.54
C ILE A 175 -14.91 18.15 14.65
N GLU A 176 -14.48 18.51 15.86
CA GLU A 176 -13.18 19.18 16.08
C GLU A 176 -11.98 18.24 15.86
N GLN A 177 -12.12 16.95 16.18
CA GLN A 177 -11.12 15.92 15.87
C GLN A 177 -11.06 15.64 14.37
N VAL A 178 -12.23 15.56 13.71
CA VAL A 178 -12.34 15.41 12.25
C VAL A 178 -11.67 16.58 11.53
N LEU A 179 -11.93 17.81 11.97
CA LEU A 179 -11.29 19.02 11.42
C LEU A 179 -9.78 19.04 11.63
N SER A 180 -9.31 18.58 12.79
CA SER A 180 -7.87 18.48 13.07
C SER A 180 -7.20 17.38 12.24
N GLN A 181 -7.88 16.26 12.03
CA GLN A 181 -7.43 15.15 11.17
C GLN A 181 -7.31 15.58 9.71
N ILE A 182 -8.37 16.17 9.14
CA ILE A 182 -8.34 16.68 7.76
C ILE A 182 -7.32 17.81 7.66
N GLY A 183 -7.29 18.70 8.65
CA GLY A 183 -6.34 19.81 8.76
C GLY A 183 -4.88 19.39 8.77
N ALA A 184 -4.55 18.29 9.45
CA ALA A 184 -3.21 17.70 9.51
C ALA A 184 -2.76 17.11 8.16
N ASN A 185 -3.69 16.86 7.24
CA ASN A 185 -3.41 16.36 5.89
C ASN A 185 -3.18 17.48 4.86
N LEU A 186 -3.32 18.76 5.23
CA LEU A 186 -2.94 19.86 4.34
C LEU A 186 -1.43 20.10 4.34
N ALA A 187 -0.90 20.45 3.17
CA ALA A 187 0.54 20.60 2.95
C ALA A 187 1.15 21.80 3.70
N THR A 188 0.35 22.83 4.04
CA THR A 188 0.84 24.03 4.72
C THR A 188 -0.02 24.41 5.94
N PRO A 189 0.60 24.89 7.03
CA PRO A 189 -0.11 25.28 8.24
C PRO A 189 -1.04 26.49 8.03
N GLN A 190 -0.78 27.33 7.02
CA GLN A 190 -1.68 28.43 6.63
C GLN A 190 -2.95 27.91 5.95
N GLU A 191 -2.86 26.89 5.10
CA GLU A 191 -4.04 26.27 4.50
C GLU A 191 -4.85 25.51 5.55
N THR A 192 -4.20 24.83 6.51
CA THR A 192 -4.88 24.20 7.65
C THR A 192 -5.72 25.20 8.46
N GLN A 193 -5.15 26.38 8.79
CA GLN A 193 -5.89 27.42 9.50
C GLN A 193 -7.05 27.99 8.69
N LYS A 194 -6.85 28.23 7.38
CA LYS A 194 -7.92 28.68 6.49
C LYS A 194 -9.03 27.63 6.36
N PHE A 195 -8.67 26.37 6.16
CA PHE A 195 -9.59 25.24 6.10
C PHE A 195 -10.40 25.11 7.39
N MET A 196 -9.76 25.15 8.56
CA MET A 196 -10.47 25.11 9.85
C MET A 196 -11.44 26.28 10.02
N ALA A 197 -11.05 27.49 9.59
CA ALA A 197 -11.92 28.66 9.65
C ALA A 197 -13.13 28.53 8.70
N ASP A 198 -12.89 28.15 7.45
CA ASP A 198 -13.94 27.95 6.43
C ASP A 198 -14.89 26.81 6.83
N ALA A 199 -14.34 25.70 7.35
CA ALA A 199 -15.12 24.57 7.78
C ALA A 199 -15.97 24.90 9.02
N ARG A 200 -15.45 25.64 10.00
CA ARG A 200 -16.28 26.16 11.12
C ARG A 200 -17.39 27.10 10.63
N VAL A 201 -17.14 27.95 9.63
CA VAL A 201 -18.16 28.82 9.03
C VAL A 201 -19.21 28.00 8.26
N ALA A 202 -18.80 26.95 7.55
CA ALA A 202 -19.71 26.03 6.87
C ALA A 202 -20.59 25.27 7.87
N LEU A 203 -20.00 24.75 8.96
CA LEU A 203 -20.72 24.09 10.06
C LEU A 203 -21.73 25.03 10.74
N ALA A 204 -21.36 26.30 10.95
CA ALA A 204 -22.25 27.32 11.51
C ALA A 204 -23.41 27.71 10.58
N LYS A 205 -23.32 27.43 9.28
CA LYS A 205 -24.42 27.63 8.30
C LYS A 205 -25.36 26.43 8.19
N VAL A 206 -24.93 25.24 8.61
CA VAL A 206 -25.68 23.98 8.53
C VAL A 206 -26.42 23.67 9.84
N ARG A 207 -25.98 24.27 10.96
CA ARG A 207 -26.64 24.24 12.27
C ARG A 207 -27.78 25.26 12.36
#